data_AF-A0A7K4IIH9-F1
#
_entry.id   AF-A0A7K4IIH9-F1
#
_cell.length_a   1.000
_cell.length_b   1.000
_cell.length_c   1.000
_cell.angle_alpha   90.00
_cell.angle_beta   90.00
_cell.angle_gamma   90.00
#
_symmetry.space_group_name_H-M   'P 1'
#
loop_
_entity.id
_entity.type
_entity.pdbx_description
1 polymer ?
#
loop_
_entity_poly.entity_id
_entity_poly.type
_entity_poly.pdbx_seq_one_letter_code
_entity_poly.pdbx_strand_id
1 'polypeptide(L)'
;MDLGQAFVVHDLIKPNTLEFRRYQMDLALECINQSLLVVIPTGLGKTVIASLAIAEHLRLFPDRKCLILAPTRVLAHQHHGFLTKHLSIDEKDIVAITGEDDPDLR
;
A
#
# COMPACT_ATOMS: atom_id res chain seq x y z
N MET A 1 -15.14 -4.61 -23.93
CA MET A 1 -13.90 -3.96 -24.41
C MET A 1 -13.53 -2.95 -23.36
N ASP A 2 -12.60 -3.30 -22.49
CA ASP A 2 -12.14 -2.44 -21.40
C ASP A 2 -11.27 -1.35 -22.03
N LEU A 3 -11.73 -0.10 -22.03
CA LEU A 3 -10.98 1.02 -22.58
C LEU A 3 -9.79 1.32 -21.65
N GLY A 4 -8.69 0.60 -21.86
CA GLY A 4 -7.32 1.13 -21.88
C GLY A 4 -6.82 1.91 -20.65
N GLN A 5 -7.30 1.64 -19.44
CA GLN A 5 -6.66 2.21 -18.26
C GLN A 5 -5.32 1.52 -18.03
N ALA A 6 -4.22 2.16 -18.42
CA ALA A 6 -2.86 1.62 -18.25
C ALA A 6 -2.38 1.70 -16.80
N PHE A 7 -2.80 2.74 -16.07
CA PHE A 7 -2.36 3.03 -14.71
C PHE A 7 -3.53 3.31 -13.77
N VAL A 8 -3.33 3.02 -12.49
CA VAL A 8 -4.27 3.34 -11.42
C VAL A 8 -4.44 4.86 -11.32
N VAL A 9 -5.69 5.32 -11.23
CA VAL A 9 -6.06 6.71 -10.97
C VAL A 9 -6.76 6.77 -9.62
N HIS A 10 -6.11 7.39 -8.63
CA HIS A 10 -6.59 7.50 -7.26
C HIS A 10 -5.85 8.66 -6.55
N ASP A 11 -6.55 9.46 -5.74
CA ASP A 11 -6.01 10.69 -5.13
C ASP A 11 -4.74 10.46 -4.29
N LEU A 12 -4.67 9.32 -3.61
CA LEU A 12 -3.52 8.91 -2.80
C LEU A 12 -2.52 7.98 -3.52
N ILE A 13 -2.59 7.86 -4.85
CA ILE A 13 -1.61 7.13 -5.66
C ILE A 13 -0.93 8.09 -6.62
N LYS A 14 0.41 8.09 -6.66
CA LYS A 14 1.17 8.93 -7.60
C LYS A 14 0.86 8.53 -9.04
N PRO A 15 0.56 9.48 -9.94
CA PRO A 15 0.21 9.19 -11.33
C PRO A 15 1.28 8.38 -12.06
N ASN A 16 0.86 7.45 -12.92
CA ASN A 16 1.74 6.64 -13.78
C ASN A 16 2.77 5.76 -13.02
N THR A 17 2.51 5.43 -11.76
CA THR A 17 3.44 4.60 -10.95
C THR A 17 2.97 3.16 -10.75
N LEU A 18 1.66 2.90 -10.79
CA LEU A 18 1.07 1.57 -10.63
C LEU A 18 0.24 1.19 -11.86
N GLU A 19 0.58 0.09 -12.52
CA GLU A 19 -0.23 -0.47 -13.61
C GLU A 19 -1.60 -0.90 -13.10
N PHE A 20 -2.64 -0.63 -13.88
CA PHE A 20 -3.98 -1.10 -13.52
C PHE A 20 -4.12 -2.60 -13.78
N ARG A 21 -4.55 -3.32 -12.75
CA ARG A 21 -4.96 -4.72 -12.86
C ARG A 21 -6.23 -4.92 -12.05
N ARG A 22 -7.32 -5.26 -12.73
CA ARG A 22 -8.66 -5.38 -12.12
C ARG A 22 -8.69 -6.22 -10.84
N TYR A 23 -8.07 -7.40 -10.85
CA TYR A 23 -8.05 -8.28 -9.66
C TYR A 23 -7.37 -7.63 -8.45
N GLN A 24 -6.38 -6.74 -8.65
CA GLN A 24 -5.70 -6.06 -7.54
C GLN A 24 -6.61 -4.99 -6.93
N MET A 25 -7.36 -4.27 -7.78
CA MET A 25 -8.36 -3.29 -7.35
C MET A 25 -9.51 -3.96 -6.60
N ASP A 26 -10.06 -5.04 -7.16
CA ASP A 26 -11.19 -5.77 -6.56
C ASP A 26 -10.82 -6.29 -5.15
N LEU A 27 -9.62 -6.88 -5.00
CA LEU A 27 -9.12 -7.35 -3.70
C LEU A 27 -8.89 -6.20 -2.70
N ALA A 28 -8.35 -5.07 -3.18
CA ALA A 28 -8.10 -3.92 -2.32
C ALA A 28 -9.40 -3.26 -1.80
N LEU A 29 -10.42 -3.17 -2.65
CA LEU A 29 -11.73 -2.65 -2.27
C LEU A 29 -12.46 -3.58 -1.30
N GLU A 30 -12.33 -4.90 -1.47
CA GLU A 30 -12.96 -5.88 -0.58
C GLU A 30 -12.44 -5.79 0.86
N CYS A 31 -11.15 -5.46 1.04
CA CYS A 31 -10.53 -5.24 2.36
C CYS A 31 -11.19 -4.12 3.18
N ILE A 32 -11.93 -3.20 2.54
CA ILE A 32 -12.65 -2.12 3.24
C ILE A 32 -13.91 -2.67 3.94
N ASN A 33 -14.54 -3.71 3.38
CA ASN A 33 -15.78 -4.26 3.88
C ASN A 33 -15.56 -5.34 4.95
N GLN A 34 -14.47 -6.10 4.84
CA GLN A 34 -14.18 -7.22 5.74
C GLN A 34 -12.69 -7.57 5.80
N SER A 35 -12.29 -8.31 6.84
CA SER A 35 -10.94 -8.87 6.93
C SER A 35 -10.72 -9.94 5.86
N LEU A 36 -9.59 -9.85 5.14
CA LEU A 36 -9.29 -10.71 4.01
C LEU A 36 -7.95 -11.44 4.16
N LEU A 37 -7.91 -12.73 3.82
CA LEU A 37 -6.67 -13.50 3.63
C LEU A 37 -6.43 -13.72 2.13
N VAL A 38 -5.48 -12.99 1.56
CA VAL A 38 -5.14 -13.07 0.14
C VAL A 38 -4.00 -14.08 -0.10
N VAL A 39 -4.31 -15.19 -0.76
CA VAL A 39 -3.32 -16.23 -1.11
C VAL A 39 -3.00 -16.17 -2.60
N ILE A 40 -1.95 -15.42 -2.95
CA ILE A 40 -1.44 -15.33 -4.34
C ILE A 40 0.08 -15.55 -4.39
N PRO A 41 0.61 -16.16 -5.47
CA PRO A 41 2.04 -16.30 -5.70
C PRO A 41 2.84 -14.99 -5.58
N THR A 42 4.13 -15.13 -5.29
CA THR A 42 5.05 -13.98 -5.35
C THR A 42 5.20 -13.50 -6.80
N GLY A 43 5.34 -12.20 -6.99
CA GLY A 43 5.37 -11.57 -8.32
C GLY A 43 4.02 -11.10 -8.85
N LEU A 44 2.89 -11.48 -8.24
CA LEU A 44 1.55 -11.01 -8.65
C LEU A 44 1.07 -9.73 -7.92
N GLY A 45 1.99 -9.01 -7.28
CA GLY A 45 1.68 -7.67 -6.75
C GLY A 45 0.93 -7.64 -5.42
N LYS A 46 1.25 -8.53 -4.46
CA LYS A 46 0.75 -8.43 -3.07
C LYS A 46 0.97 -7.03 -2.47
N THR A 47 2.14 -6.44 -2.68
CA THR A 47 2.46 -5.08 -2.22
C THR A 47 1.63 -4.00 -2.93
N VAL A 48 1.27 -4.22 -4.20
CA VAL A 48 0.37 -3.32 -4.95
C VAL A 48 -1.02 -3.37 -4.34
N ILE A 49 -1.57 -4.56 -4.09
CA ILE A 49 -2.85 -4.73 -3.40
C ILE A 49 -2.86 -4.03 -2.05
N ALA A 50 -1.80 -4.20 -1.25
CA ALA A 50 -1.67 -3.51 0.03
C ALA A 50 -1.64 -1.98 -0.13
N SER A 51 -0.91 -1.46 -1.12
CA SER A 51 -0.84 -0.02 -1.40
C SER A 51 -2.20 0.55 -1.79
N LEU A 52 -2.95 -0.17 -2.62
CA LEU A 52 -4.31 0.21 -3.03
C LEU A 52 -5.28 0.18 -1.86
N ALA A 53 -5.21 -0.84 -1.00
CA ALA A 53 -6.05 -0.95 0.19
C ALA A 53 -5.74 0.18 1.19
N ILE A 54 -4.46 0.52 1.39
CA ILE A 54 -4.04 1.65 2.23
C ILE A 54 -4.57 2.96 1.66
N ALA A 55 -4.39 3.19 0.35
CA ALA A 55 -4.83 4.40 -0.32
C ALA A 55 -6.36 4.58 -0.19
N GLU A 56 -7.14 3.53 -0.45
CA GLU A 56 -8.59 3.62 -0.32
C GLU A 56 -9.04 3.78 1.13
N HIS A 57 -8.41 3.07 2.08
CA HIS A 57 -8.72 3.19 3.49
C HIS A 57 -8.48 4.60 4.02
N LEU A 58 -7.34 5.21 3.69
CA LEU A 58 -7.01 6.57 4.13
C LEU A 58 -7.85 7.63 3.40
N ARG A 59 -8.28 7.37 2.16
CA ARG A 59 -9.23 8.24 1.45
C ARG A 59 -10.59 8.28 2.14
N LEU A 60 -11.08 7.14 2.62
CA LEU A 60 -12.35 7.02 3.32
C LEU A 60 -12.28 7.45 4.79
N PHE A 61 -11.13 7.25 5.44
CA PHE A 61 -10.92 7.54 6.85
C PHE A 61 -9.61 8.32 7.08
N PRO A 62 -9.57 9.63 6.77
CA PRO A 62 -8.34 10.44 6.78
C PRO A 62 -7.59 10.49 8.12
N ASP A 63 -8.31 10.35 9.24
CA ASP A 63 -7.74 10.41 10.59
C ASP A 63 -7.24 9.04 11.11
N ARG A 64 -7.25 7.99 10.26
CA ARG A 64 -6.82 6.64 10.64
C ARG A 64 -5.38 6.37 10.19
N LYS A 65 -4.80 5.29 10.71
CA LYS A 65 -3.44 4.83 10.40
C LYS A 65 -3.49 3.39 9.91
N CYS A 66 -2.60 3.06 8.97
CA CYS A 66 -2.40 1.70 8.48
C CYS A 66 -1.06 1.14 8.99
N LEU A 67 -1.04 -0.14 9.36
CA LEU A 67 0.18 -0.84 9.80
C LEU A 67 0.47 -2.00 8.86
N ILE A 68 1.68 -2.05 8.31
CA ILE A 68 2.21 -3.22 7.61
C ILE A 68 3.20 -3.93 8.54
N LEU A 69 2.98 -5.21 8.77
CA LEU A 69 3.92 -6.07 9.48
C LEU A 69 4.82 -6.79 8.48
N ALA A 70 6.12 -6.74 8.71
CA ALA A 70 7.13 -7.42 7.91
C ALA A 70 7.98 -8.32 8.82
N PRO A 71 8.36 -9.53 8.37
CA PRO A 71 9.07 -10.47 9.23
C PRO A 71 10.56 -10.14 9.39
N THR A 72 11.11 -9.24 8.56
CA THR A 72 12.53 -8.84 8.63
C THR A 72 12.68 -7.35 8.39
N ARG A 73 13.78 -6.77 8.91
CA ARG A 73 14.18 -5.38 8.70
C ARG A 73 14.29 -5.02 7.21
N VAL A 74 14.88 -5.92 6.42
CA VAL A 74 15.04 -5.73 4.97
C VAL A 74 13.67 -5.60 4.29
N LEU A 75 12.70 -6.43 4.65
CA LEU A 75 11.35 -6.36 4.09
C LEU A 75 10.59 -5.11 4.57
N ALA A 76 10.77 -4.70 5.83
CA ALA A 76 10.19 -3.46 6.35
C ALA A 76 10.65 -2.24 5.53
N HIS A 77 11.96 -2.10 5.31
CA HIS A 77 12.49 -1.01 4.49
C HIS A 77 12.10 -1.12 3.01
N GLN A 78 11.98 -2.33 2.46
CA GLN A 78 11.47 -2.53 1.10
C GLN A 78 10.01 -2.07 0.97
N HIS A 79 9.15 -2.40 1.93
CA HIS A 79 7.76 -1.93 1.94
C HIS A 79 7.70 -0.41 2.10
N HIS A 80 8.45 0.16 3.03
CA HIS A 80 8.55 1.60 3.20
C HIS A 80 8.96 2.30 1.90
N GLY A 81 10.08 1.92 1.28
CA GLY A 81 10.53 2.51 0.02
C GLY A 81 9.52 2.32 -1.12
N PHE A 82 8.83 1.17 -1.18
CA PHE A 82 7.77 0.96 -2.15
C PHE A 82 6.58 1.90 -1.92
N LEU A 83 6.09 2.02 -0.70
CA LEU A 83 4.97 2.90 -0.36
C LEU A 83 5.31 4.37 -0.62
N THR A 84 6.47 4.85 -0.14
CA THR A 84 6.93 6.22 -0.37
C THR A 84 7.05 6.55 -1.86
N LYS A 85 7.45 5.58 -2.69
CA LYS A 85 7.53 5.75 -4.14
C LYS A 85 6.16 5.89 -4.81
N HIS A 86 5.11 5.21 -4.34
CA HIS A 86 3.84 5.08 -5.07
C HIS A 86 2.65 5.78 -4.41
N LEU A 87 2.65 6.01 -3.10
CA LEU A 87 1.59 6.73 -2.41
C LEU A 87 1.81 8.23 -2.48
N SER A 88 0.73 8.99 -2.72
CA SER A 88 0.73 10.45 -2.68
C SER A 88 0.49 10.96 -1.24
N ILE A 89 1.35 10.52 -0.32
CA ILE A 89 1.37 10.88 1.11
C ILE A 89 2.74 11.52 1.40
N ASP A 90 2.79 12.49 2.31
CA ASP A 90 4.05 13.10 2.74
C ASP A 90 4.99 12.01 3.29
N GLU A 91 6.26 12.05 2.89
CA GLU A 91 7.21 11.00 3.23
C GLU A 91 7.41 10.87 4.76
N LYS A 92 7.25 11.98 5.50
CA LYS A 92 7.33 11.97 6.97
C LYS A 92 6.21 11.16 7.64
N ASP A 93 5.10 10.95 6.93
CA ASP A 93 3.92 10.24 7.42
C ASP A 93 3.96 8.74 7.04
N ILE A 94 4.98 8.31 6.29
CA ILE A 94 5.25 6.89 5.98
C ILE A 94 6.50 6.49 6.76
N VAL A 95 6.32 5.80 7.89
CA VAL A 95 7.42 5.49 8.82
C VAL A 95 7.68 3.98 8.86
N ALA A 96 8.95 3.59 8.80
CA ALA A 96 9.41 2.23 9.12
C ALA A 96 9.89 2.20 10.58
N ILE A 97 9.42 1.23 11.35
CA ILE A 97 9.86 1.00 12.73
C ILE A 97 10.48 -0.39 12.82
N THR A 98 11.68 -0.45 13.38
CA THR A 98 12.54 -1.64 13.49
C THR A 98 13.20 -1.66 14.87
N GLY A 99 13.83 -2.78 15.23
CA GLY A 99 14.43 -2.96 16.56
C GLY A 99 15.70 -2.15 16.83
N GLU A 100 16.27 -1.48 15.81
CA GLU A 100 17.46 -0.62 15.94
C GLU A 100 17.08 0.87 16.07
N ASP A 101 15.81 1.21 15.86
CA ASP A 101 15.34 2.59 15.98
C ASP A 101 15.28 2.99 17.45
N ASP A 102 15.90 4.12 17.79
CA ASP A 102 15.99 4.63 19.15
C ASP A 102 14.57 4.78 19.76
N PRO A 103 14.29 4.12 20.89
CA PRO A 103 13.02 4.24 21.59
C PRO A 103 12.58 5.67 21.92
N ASP A 104 13.54 6.58 22.06
CA ASP A 104 13.35 7.95 22.53
C ASP A 104 13.23 8.97 21.37
N LEU A 105 13.44 8.53 20.12
CA LEU A 105 13.18 9.34 18.90
C LEU A 105 11.73 9.22 18.39
N ARG A 106 10.82 8.69 19.22
CA ARG A 106 9.41 8.44 18.90
C ARG A 106 8.50 9.64 19.12
#